data_AF-A0A942L8W6-F1
#
_entry.id   AF-A0A942L8W6-F1
#
_cell.length_a   1.000
_cell.length_b   1.000
_cell.length_c   1.000
_cell.angle_alpha   90.00
_cell.angle_beta   90.00
_cell.angle_gamma   90.00
#
_symmetry.space_group_name_H-M   'P 1'
#
loop_
_entity.id
_entity.type
_entity.pdbx_description
1 polymer ?
#
loop_
_entity_poly.entity_id
_entity_poly.type
_entity_poly.pdbx_seq_one_letter_code
_entity_poly.pdbx_strand_id
1 'polypeptide(L)'
;MKNYFKIVSLLLIVMVLSCTNNKEKKYHGVIEKIKDLEKDSIEYTIKSTDFFDTEQFVLVETKETSFYITNRKAKIKKFKCSECHSKSISELKMTNLKGQKAHSDINLKHASLKELNCNSCHPTQNLDNLKSNLDAPVDFNQSYKVCAQCHSTQYKDWLGGAHGKRVKGWVNPRISHTCVDCHNPHNPKFEVRYPARFNSKYSEQRK
;
A
#
# COMPACT_ATOMS: atom_id res chain seq x y z
N MET A 1 -35.95 31.16 56.67
CA MET A 1 -35.38 31.34 55.30
C MET A 1 -33.90 30.95 55.18
N LYS A 2 -32.98 31.41 56.05
CA LYS A 2 -31.53 31.07 55.98
C LYS A 2 -31.20 29.56 56.00
N ASN A 3 -31.92 28.76 56.79
CA ASN A 3 -31.66 27.32 56.87
C ASN A 3 -32.19 26.54 55.65
N TYR A 4 -33.26 27.03 55.01
CA TYR A 4 -33.80 26.43 53.78
C TYR A 4 -32.84 26.62 52.60
N PHE A 5 -32.23 27.81 52.49
CA PHE A 5 -31.24 28.10 51.45
C PHE A 5 -29.97 27.24 51.61
N LYS A 6 -29.54 26.97 52.86
CA LYS A 6 -28.41 26.06 53.15
C LYS A 6 -28.73 24.61 52.78
N ILE A 7 -29.94 24.12 53.06
CA ILE A 7 -30.36 22.76 52.73
C ILE A 7 -30.48 22.58 51.21
N VAL A 8 -31.08 23.55 50.50
CA VAL A 8 -31.18 23.52 49.04
C VAL A 8 -29.79 23.58 48.39
N SER A 9 -28.88 24.41 48.91
CA SER A 9 -27.51 24.50 48.40
C SER A 9 -26.70 23.22 48.64
N LEU A 10 -26.88 22.56 49.80
CA LEU A 10 -26.26 21.26 50.10
C LEU A 10 -26.79 20.16 49.17
N LEU A 11 -28.10 20.11 48.93
CA LEU A 11 -28.74 19.17 47.99
C LEU A 11 -28.23 19.38 46.56
N LEU A 12 -28.08 20.63 46.12
CA LEU A 12 -27.55 20.95 44.80
C LEU A 12 -26.08 20.50 44.66
N ILE A 13 -25.25 20.72 45.69
CA ILE A 13 -23.85 20.29 45.71
C ILE A 13 -23.73 18.77 45.66
N VAL A 14 -24.56 18.03 46.40
CA VAL A 14 -24.60 16.55 46.36
C VAL A 14 -25.05 16.05 44.99
N MET A 15 -26.00 16.72 44.34
CA MET A 15 -26.47 16.37 42.99
C MET A 15 -25.37 16.59 41.94
N VAL A 16 -24.58 17.66 42.06
CA VAL A 16 -23.45 17.95 41.16
C VAL A 16 -22.29 16.96 41.40
N LEU A 17 -21.99 16.61 42.66
CA LEU A 17 -20.96 15.63 43.01
C LEU A 17 -21.31 14.20 42.53
N SER A 18 -22.57 13.80 42.62
CA SER A 18 -23.04 12.50 42.09
C SER A 18 -22.92 12.35 40.56
N CYS A 19 -22.81 13.45 39.81
CA CYS A 19 -22.57 13.39 38.36
C CYS A 19 -21.09 13.28 37.97
N THR A 20 -20.15 13.39 38.93
CA THR A 20 -18.71 13.46 38.65
C THR A 20 -17.95 12.15 38.86
N ASN A 21 -18.55 11.13 39.48
CA ASN A 21 -17.90 9.85 39.73
C ASN A 21 -18.67 8.69 39.08
N ASN A 22 -17.92 7.84 38.36
CA ASN A 22 -18.36 6.65 37.63
C ASN A 22 -19.03 6.84 36.27
N LYS A 23 -18.26 7.38 35.31
CA LYS A 23 -18.32 6.84 33.95
C LYS A 23 -17.29 5.71 33.85
N GLU A 24 -17.65 4.50 34.28
CA GLU A 24 -16.94 3.32 33.76
C GLU A 24 -17.04 3.40 32.23
N LYS A 25 -15.89 3.53 31.55
CA LYS A 25 -15.88 3.52 30.08
C LYS A 25 -16.37 2.14 29.61
N LYS A 26 -17.66 2.07 29.31
CA LYS A 26 -18.28 0.87 28.71
C LYS A 26 -17.91 0.86 27.24
N TYR A 27 -16.98 -0.01 26.90
CA TYR A 27 -16.61 -0.25 25.51
C TYR A 27 -17.60 -1.23 24.88
N HIS A 28 -18.12 -0.90 23.70
CA HIS A 28 -18.99 -1.77 22.91
C HIS A 28 -18.21 -2.81 22.10
N GLY A 29 -16.87 -2.76 22.12
CA GLY A 29 -16.02 -3.76 21.50
C GLY A 29 -14.54 -3.61 21.80
N VAL A 30 -13.78 -4.66 21.50
CA VAL A 30 -12.33 -4.72 21.74
C VAL A 30 -11.58 -3.63 20.95
N ILE A 31 -12.04 -3.31 19.74
CA ILE A 31 -11.43 -2.25 18.90
C ILE A 31 -11.59 -0.87 19.53
N GLU A 32 -12.73 -0.59 20.15
CA GLU A 32 -12.97 0.68 20.83
C GLU A 32 -12.05 0.82 22.04
N LYS A 33 -11.93 -0.26 22.83
CA LYS A 33 -10.99 -0.32 23.95
C LYS A 33 -9.55 -0.07 23.49
N ILE A 34 -9.10 -0.70 22.40
CA ILE A 34 -7.74 -0.54 21.86
C ILE A 34 -7.50 0.90 21.38
N LYS A 35 -8.49 1.55 20.75
CA LYS A 35 -8.36 2.94 20.28
C LYS A 35 -8.22 3.95 21.42
N ASP A 36 -8.84 3.64 22.56
CA ASP A 36 -8.86 4.47 23.76
C ASP A 36 -7.63 4.28 24.66
N LEU A 37 -6.83 3.24 24.42
CA LEU A 37 -5.53 3.08 25.05
C LEU A 37 -4.55 4.10 24.47
N GLU A 38 -3.71 4.68 25.32
CA GLU A 38 -2.59 5.48 24.86
C GLU A 38 -1.73 4.63 23.91
N LYS A 39 -1.42 5.18 22.74
CA LYS A 39 -0.47 4.56 21.83
C LYS A 39 0.91 4.74 22.43
N ASP A 40 1.42 3.70 23.07
CA ASP A 40 2.83 3.62 23.43
C ASP A 40 3.66 3.71 22.13
N SER A 41 4.24 4.89 21.87
CA SER A 41 5.23 5.05 20.82
C SER A 41 6.57 4.60 21.37
N ILE A 42 7.02 3.42 20.95
CA ILE A 42 8.38 2.98 21.22
C ILE A 42 9.32 3.84 20.39
N GLU A 43 10.03 4.76 21.05
CA GLU A 43 11.14 5.48 20.44
C GLU A 43 12.39 4.61 20.46
N TYR A 44 12.98 4.41 19.29
CA TYR A 44 14.25 3.71 19.15
C TYR A 44 15.38 4.74 19.07
N THR A 45 16.46 4.53 19.80
CA THR A 45 17.66 5.38 19.74
C THR A 45 18.36 5.32 18.38
N ILE A 46 18.16 4.22 17.64
CA ILE A 46 18.75 3.97 16.33
C ILE A 46 17.74 4.22 15.20
N LYS A 47 18.21 4.71 14.06
CA LYS A 47 17.43 4.85 12.84
C LYS A 47 17.88 3.86 11.78
N SER A 48 16.95 3.48 10.93
CA SER A 48 17.24 2.56 9.83
C SER A 48 18.26 3.12 8.84
N THR A 49 18.27 4.44 8.66
CA THR A 49 19.23 5.17 7.83
C THR A 49 20.67 5.04 8.31
N ASP A 50 20.90 4.62 9.55
CA ASP A 50 22.24 4.44 10.11
C ASP A 50 22.91 3.17 9.55
N PHE A 51 22.14 2.24 8.96
CA PHE A 51 22.60 0.92 8.54
C PHE A 51 22.59 0.71 7.02
N PHE A 52 21.94 1.58 6.25
CA PHE A 52 21.89 1.47 4.81
C PHE A 52 21.57 2.80 4.13
N ASP A 53 22.13 2.98 2.94
CA ASP A 53 21.81 4.10 2.07
C ASP A 53 20.39 3.97 1.48
N THR A 54 19.68 5.10 1.52
CA THR A 54 18.32 5.26 1.02
C THR A 54 18.22 5.77 -0.42
N GLU A 55 19.31 6.23 -1.04
CA GLU A 55 19.30 6.84 -2.39
C GLU A 55 18.71 5.92 -3.47
N GLN A 56 18.90 4.61 -3.34
CA GLN A 56 18.36 3.61 -4.26
C GLN A 56 16.87 3.30 -4.06
N PHE A 57 16.23 3.87 -3.03
CA PHE A 57 14.82 3.65 -2.71
C PHE A 57 13.98 4.88 -3.01
N VAL A 58 12.67 4.68 -3.08
CA VAL A 58 11.72 5.76 -3.37
C VAL A 58 10.97 6.07 -2.09
N LEU A 59 10.96 7.33 -1.69
CA LEU A 59 10.21 7.80 -0.53
C LEU A 59 8.71 7.78 -0.85
N VAL A 60 7.93 7.19 0.05
CA VAL A 60 6.47 7.29 0.09
C VAL A 60 6.11 8.08 1.34
N GLU A 61 5.54 9.25 1.12
CA GLU A 61 5.09 10.13 2.18
C GLU A 61 3.59 10.38 2.04
N THR A 62 2.86 10.15 3.12
CA THR A 62 1.44 10.48 3.27
C THR A 62 1.24 11.28 4.55
N LYS A 63 0.02 11.77 4.78
CA LYS A 63 -0.32 12.45 6.04
C LYS A 63 -0.14 11.56 7.27
N GLU A 64 -0.17 10.24 7.10
CA GLU A 64 -0.23 9.26 8.19
C GLU A 64 1.09 8.53 8.40
N THR A 65 1.91 8.36 7.36
CA THR A 65 3.14 7.58 7.44
C THR A 65 4.15 8.00 6.38
N SER A 66 5.43 7.76 6.69
CA SER A 66 6.55 7.97 5.79
C SER A 66 7.46 6.74 5.82
N PHE A 67 7.72 6.14 4.66
CA PHE A 67 8.58 4.98 4.51
C PHE A 67 9.11 4.86 3.08
N TYR A 68 10.04 3.93 2.87
CA TYR A 68 10.68 3.73 1.57
C TYR A 68 10.15 2.49 0.85
N ILE A 69 10.17 2.53 -0.48
CA ILE A 69 9.84 1.39 -1.34
C ILE A 69 10.97 1.10 -2.33
N THR A 70 10.99 -0.11 -2.87
CA THR A 70 12.00 -0.45 -3.90
C THR A 70 11.78 0.30 -5.21
N ASN A 71 12.86 0.64 -5.91
CA ASN A 71 12.81 1.32 -7.21
C ASN A 71 12.30 0.36 -8.30
N ARG A 72 11.02 0.48 -8.64
CA ARG A 72 10.36 -0.36 -9.65
C ARG A 72 10.84 -0.05 -11.07
N LYS A 73 11.04 1.23 -11.38
CA LYS A 73 11.42 1.74 -12.70
C LYS A 73 12.77 1.16 -13.13
N ALA A 74 13.74 1.12 -12.22
CA ALA A 74 15.06 0.51 -12.46
C ALA A 74 15.00 -1.00 -12.76
N LYS A 75 13.92 -1.70 -12.35
CA LYS A 75 13.71 -3.13 -12.62
C LYS A 75 12.96 -3.40 -13.94
N ILE A 76 12.59 -2.38 -14.70
CA ILE A 76 11.95 -2.57 -16.01
C ILE A 76 13.05 -2.83 -17.04
N LYS A 77 13.07 -4.03 -17.63
CA LYS A 77 14.13 -4.47 -18.56
C LYS A 77 14.35 -3.54 -19.76
N LYS A 78 13.27 -2.90 -20.26
CA LYS A 78 13.29 -2.02 -21.44
C LYS A 78 12.61 -0.70 -21.09
N PHE A 79 13.35 0.18 -20.43
CA PHE A 79 12.93 1.54 -20.09
C PHE A 79 14.04 2.50 -20.53
N LYS A 80 13.76 3.64 -21.18
CA LYS A 80 12.43 4.27 -21.37
C LYS A 80 11.59 3.65 -22.49
N CYS A 81 10.27 3.69 -22.33
CA CYS A 81 9.33 3.17 -23.32
C CYS A 81 9.35 4.03 -24.61
N SER A 82 9.56 5.34 -24.45
CA SER A 82 9.66 6.33 -25.53
C SER A 82 10.81 6.08 -26.50
N GLU A 83 11.82 5.30 -26.14
CA GLU A 83 12.92 4.92 -27.04
C GLU A 83 12.43 4.07 -28.22
N CYS A 84 11.44 3.21 -27.99
CA CYS A 84 10.79 2.44 -29.06
C CYS A 84 9.44 3.05 -29.48
N HIS A 85 8.73 3.69 -28.54
CA HIS A 85 7.44 4.33 -28.79
C HIS A 85 7.58 5.80 -29.17
N SER A 86 8.28 6.05 -30.27
CA SER A 86 8.47 7.38 -30.86
C SER A 86 7.23 7.90 -31.60
N LYS A 87 6.26 7.03 -31.87
CA LYS A 87 4.96 7.33 -32.51
C LYS A 87 3.82 6.76 -31.67
N SER A 88 2.59 7.20 -31.93
CA SER A 88 1.42 6.66 -31.22
C SER A 88 1.25 5.15 -31.49
N ILE A 89 0.62 4.45 -30.54
CA ILE A 89 0.34 3.02 -30.67
C ILE A 89 -0.49 2.74 -31.94
N SER A 90 -1.42 3.63 -32.29
CA SER A 90 -2.26 3.49 -33.49
C SER A 90 -1.42 3.53 -34.76
N GLU A 91 -0.48 4.47 -34.88
CA GLU A 91 0.41 4.57 -36.03
C GLU A 91 1.35 3.37 -36.14
N LEU A 92 1.91 2.91 -34.99
CA LEU A 92 2.78 1.73 -34.95
C LEU A 92 2.03 0.43 -35.28
N LYS A 93 0.72 0.36 -35.02
CA LYS A 93 -0.13 -0.78 -35.42
C LYS A 93 -0.45 -0.75 -36.91
N MET A 94 -0.55 0.43 -37.52
CA MET A 94 -0.85 0.60 -38.94
C MET A 94 0.36 0.31 -39.83
N THR A 95 1.57 0.52 -39.33
CA THR A 95 2.76 -0.01 -39.98
C THR A 95 2.72 -1.53 -39.88
N ASN A 96 2.37 -2.19 -40.99
CA ASN A 96 2.31 -3.65 -41.18
C ASN A 96 3.71 -4.28 -41.06
N LEU A 97 4.36 -4.12 -39.92
CA LEU A 97 5.65 -4.70 -39.59
C LEU A 97 5.46 -6.22 -39.59
N LYS A 98 5.93 -6.87 -40.67
CA LYS A 98 6.00 -8.33 -40.76
C LYS A 98 6.93 -8.82 -39.64
N GLY A 99 6.37 -9.25 -38.51
CA GLY A 99 7.15 -9.71 -37.35
C GLY A 99 6.33 -9.85 -36.07
N GLN A 100 6.92 -10.50 -35.06
CA GLN A 100 6.34 -10.61 -33.73
C GLN A 100 6.37 -9.25 -33.01
N LYS A 101 5.24 -8.82 -32.46
CA LYS A 101 5.15 -7.59 -31.67
C LYS A 101 5.98 -7.74 -30.39
N ALA A 102 6.67 -6.68 -29.97
CA ALA A 102 7.58 -6.68 -28.81
C ALA A 102 6.93 -7.07 -27.47
N HIS A 103 5.59 -7.04 -27.39
CA HIS A 103 4.79 -7.34 -26.19
C HIS A 103 3.80 -8.49 -26.44
N SER A 104 4.07 -9.39 -27.39
CA SER A 104 3.17 -10.50 -27.72
C SER A 104 3.03 -11.53 -26.60
N ASP A 105 3.93 -11.52 -25.62
CA ASP A 105 3.97 -12.39 -24.46
C ASP A 105 3.11 -11.87 -23.28
N ILE A 106 2.57 -10.65 -23.40
CA ILE A 106 1.75 -10.03 -22.35
C ILE A 106 0.28 -10.40 -22.53
N ASN A 107 -0.28 -11.10 -21.54
CA ASN A 107 -1.71 -11.41 -21.47
C ASN A 107 -2.33 -10.77 -20.22
N LEU A 108 -3.41 -10.00 -20.41
CA LEU A 108 -4.12 -9.34 -19.33
C LEU A 108 -5.20 -10.28 -18.74
N LYS A 109 -4.94 -10.77 -17.53
CA LYS A 109 -5.81 -11.61 -16.71
C LYS A 109 -6.07 -10.94 -15.36
N HIS A 110 -6.78 -9.81 -15.38
CA HIS A 110 -7.04 -9.02 -14.17
C HIS A 110 -8.54 -8.88 -13.89
N ALA A 111 -9.28 -8.17 -14.76
CA ALA A 111 -10.73 -8.18 -14.82
C ALA A 111 -11.16 -8.53 -16.26
N SER A 112 -12.46 -8.49 -16.59
CA SER A 112 -12.85 -8.67 -17.97
C SER A 112 -12.37 -7.46 -18.80
N LEU A 113 -12.09 -7.70 -20.08
CA LEU A 113 -11.60 -6.66 -21.00
C LEU A 113 -12.60 -5.51 -21.21
N LYS A 114 -13.87 -5.69 -20.81
CA LYS A 114 -14.88 -4.65 -20.82
C LYS A 114 -14.72 -3.68 -19.65
N GLU A 115 -14.26 -4.14 -18.49
CA GLU A 115 -14.04 -3.28 -17.33
C GLU A 115 -12.61 -2.73 -17.28
N LEU A 116 -11.62 -3.58 -17.53
CA LEU A 116 -10.21 -3.19 -17.51
C LEU A 116 -9.49 -3.69 -18.76
N ASN A 117 -8.96 -2.76 -19.53
CA ASN A 117 -8.08 -3.03 -20.65
C ASN A 117 -6.71 -2.37 -20.42
N CYS A 118 -5.79 -2.51 -21.37
CA CYS A 118 -4.45 -1.94 -21.25
C CYS A 118 -4.47 -0.43 -20.97
N ASN A 119 -5.41 0.28 -21.60
CA ASN A 119 -5.57 1.72 -21.49
C ASN A 119 -6.26 2.16 -20.19
N SER A 120 -6.63 1.24 -19.31
CA SER A 120 -7.12 1.58 -17.97
C SER A 120 -5.98 2.00 -17.04
N CYS A 121 -4.78 1.46 -17.25
CA CYS A 121 -3.59 1.75 -16.44
C CYS A 121 -2.48 2.44 -17.24
N HIS A 122 -2.39 2.16 -18.54
CA HIS A 122 -1.42 2.78 -19.44
C HIS A 122 -2.09 3.90 -20.24
N PRO A 123 -1.44 5.04 -20.44
CA PRO A 123 -1.91 6.03 -21.40
C PRO A 123 -1.64 5.53 -22.84
N THR A 124 -2.28 6.14 -23.84
CA THR A 124 -2.01 5.85 -25.26
C THR A 124 -0.82 6.62 -25.82
N GLN A 125 -0.37 7.64 -25.08
CA GLN A 125 0.77 8.51 -25.34
C GLN A 125 1.56 8.66 -24.04
N ASN A 126 2.84 9.04 -24.07
CA ASN A 126 3.69 9.16 -22.87
C ASN A 126 3.74 7.85 -22.05
N LEU A 127 4.10 6.75 -22.73
CA LEU A 127 4.18 5.40 -22.14
C LEU A 127 5.28 5.23 -21.09
N ASP A 128 6.10 6.26 -20.86
CA ASP A 128 7.07 6.32 -19.77
C ASP A 128 6.39 6.45 -18.39
N ASN A 129 5.08 6.73 -18.38
CA ASN A 129 4.25 6.80 -17.19
C ASN A 129 3.05 5.85 -17.29
N LEU A 130 2.52 5.48 -16.13
CA LEU A 130 1.16 4.98 -15.97
C LEU A 130 0.19 6.17 -15.93
N LYS A 131 -1.11 5.88 -15.85
CA LYS A 131 -2.13 6.89 -15.58
C LYS A 131 -3.14 6.45 -14.52
N SER A 132 -3.75 7.44 -13.89
CA SER A 132 -4.95 7.25 -13.07
C SER A 132 -6.21 7.05 -13.94
N ASN A 133 -7.33 6.73 -13.30
CA ASN A 133 -8.66 6.71 -13.89
C ASN A 133 -9.14 8.10 -14.37
N LEU A 134 -8.54 9.18 -13.85
CA LEU A 134 -8.72 10.56 -14.31
C LEU A 134 -7.62 11.01 -15.28
N ASP A 135 -6.92 10.06 -15.91
CA ASP A 135 -5.85 10.29 -16.89
C ASP A 135 -4.60 11.06 -16.39
N ALA A 136 -4.52 11.40 -15.11
CA ALA A 136 -3.33 12.00 -14.52
C ALA A 136 -2.11 11.03 -14.60
N PRO A 137 -0.92 11.53 -14.97
CA PRO A 137 0.27 10.68 -15.06
C PRO A 137 0.71 10.16 -13.70
N VAL A 138 1.12 8.91 -13.65
CA VAL A 138 1.63 8.23 -12.45
C VAL A 138 2.96 7.58 -12.78
N ASP A 139 4.00 7.92 -12.01
CA ASP A 139 5.33 7.30 -12.17
C ASP A 139 5.26 5.78 -11.90
N PHE A 140 6.02 4.97 -12.63
CA PHE A 140 6.09 3.52 -12.40
C PHE A 140 6.53 3.15 -10.98
N ASN A 141 7.36 3.96 -10.32
CA ASN A 141 7.70 3.78 -8.91
C ASN A 141 6.48 3.95 -8.00
N GLN A 142 5.50 4.75 -8.42
CA GLN A 142 4.27 5.03 -7.71
C GLN A 142 3.09 4.20 -8.21
N SER A 143 3.34 3.05 -8.85
CA SER A 143 2.29 2.18 -9.40
C SER A 143 1.21 1.78 -8.37
N TYR A 144 1.54 1.77 -7.08
CA TYR A 144 0.60 1.54 -5.99
C TYR A 144 -0.57 2.55 -6.00
N LYS A 145 -0.37 3.78 -6.48
CA LYS A 145 -1.43 4.78 -6.64
C LYS A 145 -2.48 4.33 -7.64
N VAL A 146 -2.08 3.63 -8.71
CA VAL A 146 -3.01 3.07 -9.71
C VAL A 146 -3.84 1.95 -9.07
N CYS A 147 -3.18 1.07 -8.32
CA CYS A 147 -3.85 -0.04 -7.61
C CYS A 147 -4.86 0.45 -6.57
N ALA A 148 -4.51 1.50 -5.82
CA ALA A 148 -5.31 2.05 -4.72
C ALA A 148 -6.68 2.59 -5.17
N GLN A 149 -6.85 2.90 -6.46
CA GLN A 149 -8.12 3.39 -7.02
C GLN A 149 -9.26 2.37 -6.90
N CYS A 150 -8.93 1.08 -6.89
CA CYS A 150 -9.90 -0.01 -6.75
C CYS A 150 -9.60 -0.88 -5.52
N HIS A 151 -8.33 -1.11 -5.19
CA HIS A 151 -7.88 -1.96 -4.08
C HIS A 151 -7.59 -1.16 -2.81
N SER A 152 -8.60 -0.42 -2.33
CA SER A 152 -8.45 0.50 -1.20
C SER A 152 -8.09 -0.22 0.11
N THR A 153 -8.67 -1.40 0.37
CA THR A 153 -8.36 -2.20 1.57
C THR A 153 -6.91 -2.68 1.55
N GLN A 154 -6.48 -3.31 0.45
CA GLN A 154 -5.10 -3.80 0.33
C GLN A 154 -4.09 -2.65 0.37
N TYR A 155 -4.43 -1.49 -0.20
CA TYR A 155 -3.61 -0.29 -0.11
C TYR A 155 -3.46 0.19 1.34
N LYS A 156 -4.54 0.23 2.13
CA LYS A 156 -4.48 0.60 3.55
C LYS A 156 -3.63 -0.38 4.36
N ASP A 157 -3.82 -1.69 4.14
CA ASP A 157 -3.01 -2.72 4.81
C ASP A 157 -1.52 -2.60 4.44
N TRP A 158 -1.24 -2.29 3.18
CA TRP A 158 0.12 -2.05 2.69
C TRP A 158 0.72 -0.79 3.30
N LEU A 159 -0.03 0.31 3.35
CA LEU A 159 0.39 1.59 3.91
C LEU A 159 0.72 1.46 5.41
N GLY A 160 -0.13 0.76 6.16
CA GLY A 160 0.08 0.45 7.59
C GLY A 160 1.13 -0.64 7.84
N GLY A 161 1.55 -1.35 6.80
CA GLY A 161 2.62 -2.35 6.85
C GLY A 161 2.22 -3.75 7.32
N ALA A 162 0.91 -4.02 7.41
CA ALA A 162 0.38 -5.37 7.51
C ALA A 162 0.51 -6.14 6.18
N HIS A 163 0.65 -5.42 5.06
CA HIS A 163 0.89 -5.98 3.73
C HIS A 163 2.15 -5.39 3.08
N GLY A 164 2.70 -6.11 2.10
CA GLY A 164 3.98 -5.80 1.49
C GLY A 164 5.15 -6.26 2.36
N LYS A 165 5.99 -7.13 1.80
CA LYS A 165 7.15 -7.67 2.52
C LYS A 165 8.14 -6.54 2.83
N ARG A 166 8.43 -6.33 4.12
CA ARG A 166 9.56 -5.52 4.57
C ARG A 166 10.85 -6.18 4.13
N VAL A 167 11.70 -5.44 3.43
CA VAL A 167 13.00 -5.94 2.94
C VAL A 167 14.15 -5.48 3.81
N LYS A 168 14.03 -4.29 4.39
CA LYS A 168 15.01 -3.65 5.27
C LYS A 168 14.27 -2.69 6.21
N GLY A 169 14.99 -2.17 7.18
CA GLY A 169 14.49 -1.20 8.13
C GLY A 169 13.52 -1.80 9.14
N TRP A 170 14.08 -2.57 10.08
CA TRP A 170 13.36 -3.14 11.21
C TRP A 170 12.94 -2.08 12.23
N VAL A 171 13.71 -0.99 12.33
CA VAL A 171 13.31 0.27 12.95
C VAL A 171 12.84 1.27 11.88
N ASN A 172 12.26 2.40 12.26
CA ASN A 172 11.81 3.39 11.28
C ASN A 172 13.00 4.13 10.63
N PRO A 173 12.87 4.58 9.37
CA PRO A 173 11.81 4.22 8.42
C PRO A 173 12.00 2.80 7.86
N ARG A 174 10.89 2.11 7.60
CA ARG A 174 10.92 0.79 6.94
C ARG A 174 11.19 0.91 5.44
N ILE A 175 11.73 -0.14 4.84
CA ILE A 175 11.72 -0.33 3.39
C ILE A 175 10.83 -1.52 3.06
N SER A 176 9.82 -1.30 2.21
CA SER A 176 8.86 -2.33 1.82
C SER A 176 8.87 -2.59 0.32
N HIS A 177 8.53 -3.81 -0.06
CA HIS A 177 8.11 -4.10 -1.42
C HIS A 177 6.80 -3.36 -1.76
N THR A 178 6.66 -2.96 -3.02
CA THR A 178 5.40 -2.44 -3.58
C THR A 178 4.55 -3.59 -4.12
N CYS A 179 3.30 -3.31 -4.50
CA CYS A 179 2.35 -4.31 -5.00
C CYS A 179 2.96 -5.16 -6.13
N VAL A 180 3.63 -4.50 -7.08
CA VAL A 180 4.19 -5.12 -8.29
C VAL A 180 5.56 -5.78 -8.10
N ASP A 181 6.14 -5.72 -6.90
CA ASP A 181 7.33 -6.52 -6.57
C ASP A 181 6.97 -7.99 -6.33
N CYS A 182 5.73 -8.26 -5.89
CA CYS A 182 5.22 -9.60 -5.62
C CYS A 182 4.15 -10.04 -6.63
N HIS A 183 3.28 -9.12 -7.06
CA HIS A 183 2.19 -9.40 -7.98
C HIS A 183 2.55 -9.02 -9.41
N ASN A 184 2.21 -9.88 -10.38
CA ASN A 184 2.27 -9.49 -11.79
C ASN A 184 1.13 -8.50 -12.08
N PRO A 185 1.38 -7.25 -12.51
CA PRO A 185 0.32 -6.27 -12.75
C PRO A 185 -0.69 -6.69 -13.83
N HIS A 186 -0.30 -7.60 -14.75
CA HIS A 186 -1.17 -8.14 -15.79
C HIS A 186 -1.87 -9.44 -15.37
N ASN A 187 -1.43 -10.09 -14.29
CA ASN A 187 -2.11 -11.25 -13.68
C ASN A 187 -1.86 -11.23 -12.16
N PRO A 188 -2.51 -10.33 -11.39
CA PRO A 188 -2.11 -10.07 -10.01
C PRO A 188 -2.45 -11.22 -9.06
N LYS A 189 -3.46 -12.02 -9.38
CA LYS A 189 -3.89 -13.12 -8.53
C LYS A 189 -2.78 -14.17 -8.44
N PHE A 190 -2.46 -14.60 -7.22
CA PHE A 190 -1.62 -15.79 -7.05
C PHE A 190 -2.43 -17.03 -7.38
N GLU A 191 -1.82 -17.93 -8.15
CA GLU A 191 -2.39 -19.26 -8.37
C GLU A 191 -2.49 -20.01 -7.04
N VAL A 192 -3.56 -20.79 -6.90
CA VAL A 192 -3.72 -21.67 -5.76
C VAL A 192 -2.60 -22.70 -5.82
N ARG A 193 -1.78 -22.74 -4.78
CA ARG A 193 -0.71 -23.72 -4.63
C ARG A 193 -0.80 -24.34 -3.25
N TYR A 194 -0.45 -25.62 -3.17
CA TYR A 194 -0.26 -26.25 -1.88
C TYR A 194 0.85 -25.53 -1.10
N PRO A 195 0.75 -25.42 0.23
CA PRO A 195 1.84 -24.89 1.03
C PRO A 195 3.10 -25.71 0.74
N ALA A 196 4.24 -25.02 0.62
CA ALA A 196 5.52 -25.69 0.47
C ALA A 196 5.74 -26.60 1.68
N ARG A 197 5.63 -27.92 1.49
CA ARG A 197 5.98 -28.90 2.51
C ARG A 197 7.49 -29.09 2.45
N PHE A 198 8.16 -28.96 3.59
CA PHE A 198 9.55 -29.40 3.69
C PHE A 198 9.59 -30.89 3.36
N ASN A 199 10.26 -31.26 2.27
CA ASN A 199 10.38 -32.63 1.84
C ASN A 199 11.71 -33.19 2.36
N SER A 200 11.65 -33.90 3.49
CA SER A 200 12.82 -34.51 4.13
C SER A 200 13.59 -35.43 3.17
N LYS A 201 12.91 -36.16 2.28
CA LYS A 201 13.56 -37.04 1.29
C LYS A 201 14.42 -36.27 0.27
N TYR A 202 13.96 -35.10 -0.20
CA TYR A 202 14.75 -34.27 -1.11
C TYR A 202 15.97 -33.64 -0.44
N SER A 203 15.93 -33.44 0.88
CA SER A 203 17.08 -32.92 1.63
C SER A 203 18.19 -33.96 1.83
N GLU A 204 17.84 -35.24 1.90
CA GLU A 204 18.80 -36.36 1.96
C GLU A 204 19.44 -36.62 0.58
N GLN A 205 18.67 -36.53 -0.50
CA GLN A 205 19.16 -36.74 -1.88
C GLN A 205 20.11 -35.65 -2.40
N ARG A 206 20.20 -34.52 -1.71
CA ARG A 206 21.10 -33.39 -2.05
C ARG A 206 22.34 -33.31 -1.16
N LYS A 207 22.51 -34.25 -0.24
CA LYS A 207 23.78 -34.50 0.45
C LYS A 207 24.62 -35.47 -0.38
#